data_AF-A0A3R7Z6P5-F1
#
_entry.id   AF-A0A3R7Z6P5-F1
#
_cell.length_a   1.000
_cell.length_b   1.000
_cell.length_c   1.000
_cell.angle_alpha   90.00
_cell.angle_beta   90.00
_cell.angle_gamma   90.00
#
_symmetry.space_group_name_H-M   'P 1'
#
loop_
_entity.id
_entity.type
_entity.pdbx_description
1 polymer ?
#
loop_
_entity_poly.entity_id
_entity_poly.type
_entity_poly.pdbx_seq_one_letter_code
_entity_poly.pdbx_strand_id
1 'polypeptide(L)'
;KRISWVLIPLREAQNWVSLPGPLDKQRLYLVNVDVWDAFNVLPRGSILTYIGPADSVQTIERCCMLQNDLQAHMLPHSQEVLAESDEIVRVAEESFETEARRRVDLRGVRRVFTIDPASARDLDDAVHVHRLPASAWTGRDPEIEIGVHIADVSHFLSPLCKTDEEARERCTTVYLTHVVFPMLPRALCDSLCSLHLGSPKLTFSVNFRVHEDGSLVKAWPPRFYKSVMESCCRFNYEQVQVLIDGGDLPPDSRPTLASPWSSPSVTLGTCGCFVALSPTSASSSSSGVSSRSVVPASCAREMTGPSFPFAPRANVEAVQSCCGSCASCCACGRGERQELGGVARRSDRLETRGERNNEEARENVGAPGKPDEVSWTAVVDDLRLLDALTVEIRKKRFANGSLLLHKATLRFALDARSRPTDWHLEE
;
A
#
# COMPACT_ATOMS: atom_id res chain seq x y z
N LYS A 1 4.25 -3.60 34.93
CA LYS A 1 4.50 -3.03 36.27
C LYS A 1 4.97 -1.56 36.25
N ARG A 2 4.87 -0.85 35.11
CA ARG A 2 5.21 0.58 35.04
C ARG A 2 4.13 1.49 35.66
N ILE A 3 2.90 0.99 35.73
CA ILE A 3 1.74 1.70 36.27
C ILE A 3 1.58 1.33 37.75
N SER A 4 1.30 2.33 38.59
CA SER A 4 1.03 2.16 40.02
C SER A 4 -0.31 1.46 40.25
N TRP A 5 -0.55 0.98 41.47
CA TRP A 5 -1.89 0.55 41.88
C TRP A 5 -2.85 1.75 41.86
N VAL A 6 -4.11 1.52 41.48
CA VAL A 6 -5.14 2.56 41.38
C VAL A 6 -6.22 2.30 42.43
N LEU A 7 -6.59 3.34 43.18
CA LEU A 7 -7.67 3.31 44.15
C LEU A 7 -9.02 3.51 43.44
N ILE A 8 -9.88 2.50 43.52
CA ILE A 8 -11.26 2.58 43.01
C ILE A 8 -12.22 2.81 44.18
N PRO A 9 -13.07 3.86 44.13
CA PRO A 9 -14.07 4.10 45.16
C PRO A 9 -15.03 2.93 45.32
N LEU A 10 -15.34 2.55 46.56
CA LEU A 10 -16.21 1.40 46.83
C LEU A 10 -17.59 1.51 46.15
N ARG A 11 -18.21 2.70 46.19
CA ARG A 11 -19.50 2.96 45.52
C ARG A 11 -19.46 2.69 44.03
N GLU A 12 -18.31 2.91 43.42
CA GLU A 12 -18.12 2.69 42.00
C GLU A 12 -17.84 1.22 41.71
N ALA A 13 -16.95 0.60 42.47
CA ALA A 13 -16.63 -0.82 42.36
C ALA A 13 -17.88 -1.70 42.54
N GLN A 14 -18.83 -1.30 43.39
CA GLN A 14 -20.11 -1.98 43.60
C GLN A 14 -20.98 -2.09 42.34
N ASN A 15 -20.80 -1.20 41.35
CA ASN A 15 -21.53 -1.27 40.08
C ASN A 15 -20.99 -2.37 39.16
N TRP A 16 -19.75 -2.81 39.38
CA TRP A 16 -19.02 -3.72 38.49
C TRP A 16 -18.76 -5.08 39.11
N VAL A 17 -18.66 -5.14 40.44
CA VAL A 17 -18.28 -6.33 41.20
C VAL A 17 -19.18 -6.50 42.41
N SER A 18 -19.47 -7.74 42.76
CA SER A 18 -20.34 -8.09 43.89
C SER A 18 -19.67 -7.77 45.22
N LEU A 19 -19.95 -6.57 45.76
CA LEU A 19 -19.40 -6.07 47.02
C LEU A 19 -20.51 -5.70 48.03
N PRO A 20 -20.42 -6.13 49.31
CA PRO A 20 -19.36 -6.97 49.87
C PRO A 20 -19.47 -8.44 49.40
N GLY A 21 -18.34 -9.05 49.06
CA GLY A 21 -18.30 -10.41 48.52
C GLY A 21 -16.90 -10.81 48.01
N PRO A 22 -16.68 -12.08 47.66
CA PRO A 22 -15.43 -12.52 47.06
C PRO A 22 -15.24 -11.87 45.68
N LEU A 23 -14.06 -11.30 45.46
CA LEU A 23 -13.67 -10.77 44.15
C LEU A 23 -13.18 -11.90 43.26
N ASP A 24 -13.68 -11.94 42.02
CA ASP A 24 -13.18 -12.84 41.00
C ASP A 24 -11.84 -12.31 40.44
N LYS A 25 -10.76 -13.02 40.74
CA LYS A 25 -9.40 -12.66 40.29
C LYS A 25 -9.16 -12.89 38.81
N GLN A 26 -10.05 -13.62 38.14
CA GLN A 26 -9.93 -13.90 36.71
C GLN A 26 -10.58 -12.83 35.83
N ARG A 27 -11.19 -11.78 36.40
CA ARG A 27 -11.88 -10.75 35.60
C ARG A 27 -10.98 -9.54 35.39
N LEU A 28 -10.79 -9.16 34.12
CA LEU A 28 -10.02 -7.99 33.73
C LEU A 28 -10.95 -6.82 33.40
N TYR A 29 -10.55 -5.63 33.86
CA TYR A 29 -11.29 -4.39 33.71
C TYR A 29 -10.37 -3.30 33.17
N LEU A 30 -10.91 -2.40 32.36
CA LEU A 30 -10.23 -1.17 31.96
C LEU A 30 -10.49 -0.10 33.01
N VAL A 31 -9.42 0.48 33.53
CA VAL A 31 -9.47 1.52 34.57
C VAL A 31 -8.89 2.81 34.02
N ASN A 32 -9.64 3.90 34.15
CA ASN A 32 -9.13 5.25 33.92
C ASN A 32 -8.45 5.77 35.18
N VAL A 33 -7.31 6.44 35.02
CA VAL A 33 -6.69 7.21 36.10
C VAL A 33 -7.27 8.62 36.04
N ASP A 34 -8.11 8.96 37.02
CA ASP A 34 -8.85 10.23 37.01
C ASP A 34 -8.02 11.36 37.64
N VAL A 35 -7.48 11.13 38.84
CA VAL A 35 -6.76 12.13 39.62
C VAL A 35 -5.63 11.49 40.41
N TRP A 36 -4.46 12.13 40.38
CA TRP A 36 -3.35 11.83 41.29
C TRP A 36 -2.92 13.12 41.98
N ASP A 37 -3.42 13.33 43.19
CA ASP A 37 -3.04 14.49 44.00
C ASP A 37 -1.71 14.27 44.74
N ALA A 38 -1.09 15.36 45.18
CA ALA A 38 0.19 15.33 45.86
C ALA A 38 0.14 14.72 47.28
N PHE A 39 -1.06 14.49 47.82
CA PHE A 39 -1.26 13.98 49.19
C PHE A 39 -1.50 12.46 49.21
N ASN A 40 -1.87 11.87 48.07
CA ASN A 40 -2.15 10.45 47.92
C ASN A 40 -1.00 9.71 47.25
N VAL A 41 -0.58 8.62 47.90
CA VAL A 41 0.47 7.72 47.37
C VAL A 41 0.02 7.01 46.10
N LEU A 42 -1.28 6.69 46.00
CA LEU A 42 -1.87 6.01 44.87
C LEU A 42 -2.85 6.93 44.14
N PRO A 43 -2.87 6.90 42.80
CA PRO A 43 -3.89 7.60 42.03
C PRO A 43 -5.28 7.04 42.32
N ARG A 44 -6.29 7.90 42.20
CA ARG A 44 -7.69 7.51 42.19
C ARG A 44 -8.15 7.35 40.75
N GLY A 45 -9.00 6.36 40.52
CA GLY A 45 -9.52 6.08 39.19
C GLY A 45 -10.91 5.47 39.21
N SER A 46 -11.39 5.22 38.01
CA SER A 46 -12.72 4.68 37.75
C SER A 46 -12.66 3.51 36.77
N ILE A 47 -13.54 2.52 36.95
CA ILE A 47 -13.71 1.40 36.04
C ILE A 47 -14.57 1.86 34.87
N LEU A 48 -13.98 1.83 33.67
CA LEU A 48 -14.67 2.20 32.43
C LEU A 48 -15.48 1.04 31.87
N THR A 49 -14.86 -0.14 31.78
CA THR A 49 -15.50 -1.30 31.16
C THR A 49 -14.90 -2.62 31.62
N TYR A 50 -15.72 -3.67 31.55
CA TYR A 50 -15.28 -5.05 31.70
C TYR A 50 -14.70 -5.54 30.36
N ILE A 51 -13.46 -6.03 30.39
CA ILE A 51 -12.77 -6.50 29.17
C ILE A 51 -13.12 -7.97 28.92
N GLY A 52 -13.00 -8.82 29.93
CA GLY A 52 -13.18 -10.26 29.80
C GLY A 52 -12.41 -11.06 30.86
N PRO A 53 -12.45 -12.40 30.77
CA PRO A 53 -11.70 -13.28 31.67
C PRO A 53 -10.21 -13.37 31.27
N ALA A 54 -9.32 -13.47 32.25
CA ALA A 54 -7.86 -13.39 32.09
C ALA A 54 -7.24 -14.60 31.37
N ASP A 55 -7.96 -15.71 31.28
CA ASP A 55 -7.56 -16.92 30.57
C ASP A 55 -7.96 -16.94 29.08
N SER A 56 -8.73 -15.94 28.63
CA SER A 56 -9.16 -15.85 27.24
C SER A 56 -8.15 -15.12 26.35
N VAL A 57 -7.76 -15.76 25.24
CA VAL A 57 -6.87 -15.18 24.23
C VAL A 57 -7.43 -13.85 23.69
N GLN A 58 -8.73 -13.78 23.42
CA GLN A 58 -9.40 -12.56 22.94
C GLN A 58 -9.33 -11.41 23.96
N THR A 59 -9.38 -11.74 25.25
CA THR A 59 -9.27 -10.72 26.32
C THR A 59 -7.85 -10.19 26.39
N ILE A 60 -6.84 -11.08 26.32
CA ILE A 60 -5.44 -10.69 26.33
C ILE A 60 -5.08 -9.90 25.08
N GLU A 61 -5.57 -10.30 23.90
CA GLU A 61 -5.46 -9.52 22.67
C GLU A 61 -5.96 -8.10 22.87
N ARG A 62 -7.21 -7.94 23.33
CA ARG A 62 -7.80 -6.62 23.58
C ARG A 62 -6.98 -5.81 24.58
N CYS A 63 -6.47 -6.43 25.64
CA CYS A 63 -5.57 -5.78 26.58
C CYS A 63 -4.28 -5.30 25.90
N CYS A 64 -3.66 -6.12 25.06
CA CYS A 64 -2.46 -5.75 24.32
C CYS A 64 -2.73 -4.59 23.36
N MET A 65 -3.83 -4.62 22.63
CA MET A 65 -4.22 -3.53 21.71
C MET A 65 -4.43 -2.21 22.47
N LEU A 66 -5.21 -2.24 23.57
CA LEU A 66 -5.46 -1.05 24.39
C LEU A 66 -4.20 -0.49 25.05
N GLN A 67 -3.30 -1.34 25.53
CA GLN A 67 -2.06 -0.90 26.18
C GLN A 67 -1.05 -0.24 25.23
N ASN A 68 -1.21 -0.44 23.93
CA ASN A 68 -0.36 0.13 22.89
C ASN A 68 -1.10 1.19 22.06
N ASP A 69 -2.24 1.70 22.55
CA ASP A 69 -3.06 2.73 21.90
C ASP A 69 -3.59 2.34 20.50
N LEU A 70 -3.83 1.04 20.27
CA LEU A 70 -4.32 0.47 19.00
C LEU A 70 -5.84 0.26 18.99
N GLN A 71 -6.60 1.06 19.75
CA GLN A 71 -8.06 0.93 19.81
C GLN A 71 -8.76 1.16 18.46
N ALA A 72 -8.22 2.03 17.61
CA ALA A 72 -8.78 2.32 16.29
C ALA A 72 -8.83 1.04 15.43
N HIS A 73 -7.77 0.23 15.45
CA HIS A 73 -7.69 -1.05 14.73
C HIS A 73 -8.75 -2.06 15.14
N MET A 74 -9.17 -2.04 16.42
CA MET A 74 -10.18 -2.96 16.92
C MET A 74 -11.60 -2.60 16.47
N LEU A 75 -11.81 -1.37 16.02
CA LEU A 75 -13.09 -0.94 15.48
C LEU A 75 -13.19 -1.34 14.00
N PRO A 76 -14.36 -1.78 13.52
CA PRO A 76 -14.58 -1.94 12.09
C PRO A 76 -14.44 -0.57 11.42
N HIS A 77 -13.97 -0.55 10.17
CA HIS A 77 -14.00 0.66 9.35
C HIS A 77 -15.41 1.26 9.32
N SER A 78 -15.50 2.58 9.40
CA SER A 78 -16.80 3.27 9.43
C SER A 78 -17.59 3.01 8.14
N GLN A 79 -18.92 3.09 8.20
CA GLN A 79 -19.78 2.89 7.03
C GLN A 79 -19.46 3.88 5.89
N GLU A 80 -19.00 5.09 6.25
CA GLU A 80 -18.61 6.10 5.28
C GLU A 80 -17.31 5.72 4.55
N VAL A 81 -16.34 5.16 5.26
CA VAL A 81 -15.08 4.65 4.68
C VAL A 81 -15.35 3.42 3.79
N LEU A 82 -16.23 2.52 4.24
CA LEU A 82 -16.61 1.35 3.44
C LEU A 82 -17.31 1.75 2.13
N ALA A 83 -18.27 2.68 2.20
CA ALA A 83 -18.96 3.18 1.00
C ALA A 83 -18.01 3.90 0.03
N GLU A 84 -17.05 4.69 0.54
CA GLU A 84 -16.04 5.34 -0.29
C GLU A 84 -15.10 4.31 -0.94
N SER A 85 -14.66 3.30 -0.18
CA SER A 85 -13.85 2.19 -0.69
C SER A 85 -14.56 1.44 -1.82
N ASP A 86 -15.85 1.11 -1.66
CA ASP A 86 -16.62 0.41 -2.69
C ASP A 86 -16.76 1.23 -3.98
N GLU A 87 -16.94 2.55 -3.85
CA GLU A 87 -16.97 3.47 -4.99
C GLU A 87 -15.61 3.56 -5.68
N ILE A 88 -14.51 3.61 -4.92
CA ILE A 88 -13.14 3.59 -5.47
C ILE A 88 -12.92 2.34 -6.31
N VAL A 89 -13.32 1.16 -5.81
CA VAL A 89 -13.20 -0.11 -6.54
C VAL A 89 -13.99 -0.05 -7.84
N ARG A 90 -15.26 0.38 -7.79
CA ARG A 90 -16.12 0.47 -8.97
C ARG A 90 -15.53 1.39 -10.04
N VAL A 91 -15.09 2.59 -9.65
CA VAL A 91 -14.48 3.56 -10.58
C VAL A 91 -13.16 3.04 -11.15
N ALA A 92 -12.35 2.35 -10.34
CA ALA A 92 -11.09 1.76 -10.79
C ALA A 92 -11.33 0.67 -11.84
N GLU A 93 -12.32 -0.20 -11.66
CA GLU A 93 -12.70 -1.23 -12.63
C GLU A 93 -13.21 -0.62 -13.94
N GLU A 94 -14.08 0.39 -13.87
CA GLU A 94 -14.63 1.08 -15.06
C GLU A 94 -13.54 1.81 -15.86
N SER A 95 -12.54 2.39 -15.19
CA SER A 95 -11.50 3.21 -15.81
C SER A 95 -10.19 2.47 -16.09
N PHE A 96 -10.07 1.21 -15.68
CA PHE A 96 -8.83 0.43 -15.69
C PHE A 96 -8.09 0.48 -17.04
N GLU A 97 -8.76 0.13 -18.13
CA GLU A 97 -8.12 0.07 -19.46
C GLU A 97 -7.73 1.45 -19.99
N THR A 98 -8.44 2.51 -19.59
CA THR A 98 -8.08 3.88 -19.96
C THR A 98 -6.78 4.30 -19.26
N GLU A 99 -6.65 3.93 -17.98
CA GLU A 99 -5.45 4.21 -17.19
C GLU A 99 -4.27 3.32 -17.61
N ALA A 100 -4.51 2.04 -17.90
CA ALA A 100 -3.50 1.11 -18.42
C ALA A 100 -2.83 1.64 -19.69
N ARG A 101 -3.61 2.24 -20.61
CA ARG A 101 -3.09 2.87 -21.84
C ARG A 101 -2.23 4.11 -21.60
N ARG A 102 -2.22 4.69 -20.41
CA ARG A 102 -1.35 5.83 -20.04
C ARG A 102 -0.05 5.40 -19.36
N ARG A 103 0.03 4.13 -18.98
CA ARG A 103 1.16 3.54 -18.24
C ARG A 103 2.06 2.72 -19.16
N VAL A 104 3.19 2.29 -18.62
CA VAL A 104 4.05 1.30 -19.28
C VAL A 104 3.38 -0.06 -19.16
N ASP A 105 3.13 -0.74 -20.28
CA ASP A 105 2.49 -2.05 -20.28
C ASP A 105 3.54 -3.16 -20.21
N LEU A 106 3.56 -3.89 -19.10
CA LEU A 106 4.46 -5.02 -18.86
C LEU A 106 3.77 -6.37 -19.09
N ARG A 107 2.45 -6.38 -19.34
CA ARG A 107 1.64 -7.59 -19.52
C ARG A 107 2.15 -8.39 -20.72
N GLY A 108 2.45 -9.67 -20.52
CA GLY A 108 3.00 -10.54 -21.56
C GLY A 108 4.40 -10.19 -22.08
N VAL A 109 5.01 -9.10 -21.61
CA VAL A 109 6.37 -8.66 -22.00
C VAL A 109 7.41 -9.18 -21.02
N ARG A 110 7.11 -9.13 -19.71
CA ARG A 110 7.99 -9.58 -18.64
C ARG A 110 7.31 -10.64 -17.79
N ARG A 111 8.09 -11.64 -17.34
CA ARG A 111 7.65 -12.65 -16.38
C ARG A 111 7.76 -12.08 -14.96
N VAL A 112 6.67 -11.47 -14.51
CA VAL A 112 6.57 -10.87 -13.17
C VAL A 112 5.93 -11.89 -12.22
N PHE A 113 6.52 -12.12 -11.05
CA PHE A 113 6.00 -13.03 -10.03
C PHE A 113 6.08 -12.42 -8.63
N THR A 114 5.27 -12.92 -7.70
CA THR A 114 5.30 -12.53 -6.28
C THR A 114 5.86 -13.66 -5.43
N ILE A 115 6.49 -13.33 -4.30
CA ILE A 115 7.03 -14.30 -3.33
C ILE A 115 6.63 -13.84 -1.92
N ASP A 116 5.67 -14.55 -1.33
CA ASP A 116 5.03 -14.13 -0.09
C ASP A 116 4.80 -15.33 0.84
N PRO A 117 4.63 -15.14 2.16
CA PRO A 117 4.16 -16.22 3.02
C PRO A 117 2.87 -16.86 2.49
N ALA A 118 2.71 -18.18 2.69
CA ALA A 118 1.51 -18.90 2.22
C ALA A 118 0.19 -18.31 2.78
N SER A 119 0.24 -17.66 3.95
CA SER A 119 -0.90 -17.01 4.60
C SER A 119 -1.19 -15.57 4.11
N ALA A 120 -0.35 -14.99 3.26
CA ALA A 120 -0.49 -13.61 2.79
C ALA A 120 -1.76 -13.42 1.93
N ARG A 121 -2.40 -12.26 2.04
CA ARG A 121 -3.60 -11.89 1.28
C ARG A 121 -3.38 -10.61 0.46
N ASP A 122 -2.68 -9.68 1.07
CA ASP A 122 -2.14 -8.44 0.53
C ASP A 122 -0.75 -8.69 -0.05
N LEU A 123 -0.67 -8.83 -1.37
CA LEU A 123 0.58 -8.98 -2.11
C LEU A 123 0.92 -7.60 -2.66
N ASP A 124 1.87 -6.90 -2.02
CA ASP A 124 2.17 -5.50 -2.35
C ASP A 124 3.31 -5.36 -3.36
N ASP A 125 4.21 -6.33 -3.42
CA ASP A 125 5.39 -6.32 -4.28
C ASP A 125 5.47 -7.53 -5.22
N ALA A 126 6.00 -7.27 -6.40
CA ALA A 126 6.34 -8.29 -7.38
C ALA A 126 7.68 -7.96 -8.03
N VAL A 127 8.32 -8.97 -8.58
CA VAL A 127 9.64 -8.84 -9.19
C VAL A 127 9.69 -9.51 -10.55
N HIS A 128 10.54 -9.00 -11.43
CA HIS A 128 11.05 -9.77 -12.57
C HIS A 128 12.55 -9.62 -12.66
N VAL A 129 13.19 -10.62 -13.27
CA VAL A 129 14.59 -10.59 -13.64
C VAL A 129 14.74 -11.08 -15.07
N HIS A 130 15.52 -10.38 -15.87
CA HIS A 130 15.70 -10.70 -17.29
C HIS A 130 17.14 -10.48 -17.70
N ARG A 131 17.82 -11.55 -18.13
CA ARG A 131 19.17 -11.45 -18.66
C ARG A 131 19.13 -10.86 -20.06
N LEU A 132 19.81 -9.72 -20.25
CA LEU A 132 19.90 -9.09 -21.55
C LEU A 132 20.98 -9.78 -22.40
N PRO A 133 20.73 -9.99 -23.70
CA PRO A 133 21.73 -10.59 -24.58
C PRO A 133 22.97 -9.69 -24.65
N ALA A 134 24.16 -10.30 -24.58
CA ALA A 134 25.41 -9.59 -24.78
C ALA A 134 25.40 -8.93 -26.17
N SER A 135 25.61 -7.61 -26.23
CA SER A 135 25.68 -6.90 -27.50
C SER A 135 26.97 -7.30 -28.22
N ALA A 136 26.83 -8.06 -29.32
CA ALA A 136 27.93 -8.52 -30.17
C ALA A 136 28.85 -7.39 -30.67
N TRP A 137 28.38 -6.14 -30.65
CA TRP A 137 29.12 -4.96 -31.10
C TRP A 137 29.95 -4.29 -30.00
N THR A 138 29.54 -4.40 -28.73
CA THR A 138 30.17 -3.62 -27.64
C THR A 138 31.12 -4.43 -26.77
N GLY A 139 31.14 -5.77 -26.91
CA GLY A 139 32.02 -6.64 -26.13
C GLY A 139 31.82 -6.51 -24.61
N ARG A 140 30.65 -6.02 -24.19
CA ARG A 140 30.32 -5.79 -22.79
C ARG A 140 29.84 -7.07 -22.13
N ASP A 141 30.12 -7.15 -20.83
CA ASP A 141 29.60 -8.20 -19.95
C ASP A 141 28.06 -8.26 -20.04
N PRO A 142 27.44 -9.45 -19.89
CA PRO A 142 26.00 -9.58 -19.87
C PRO A 142 25.40 -8.70 -18.76
N GLU A 143 24.41 -7.90 -19.12
CA GLU A 143 23.64 -7.07 -18.20
C GLU A 143 22.37 -7.85 -17.78
N ILE A 144 21.94 -7.67 -16.54
CA ILE A 144 20.69 -8.24 -16.02
C ILE A 144 19.77 -7.08 -15.66
N GLU A 145 18.58 -7.05 -16.25
CA GLU A 145 17.51 -6.13 -15.89
C GLU A 145 16.72 -6.71 -14.71
N ILE A 146 16.52 -5.90 -13.67
CA ILE A 146 15.63 -6.21 -12.55
C ILE A 146 14.52 -5.16 -12.54
N GLY A 147 13.27 -5.62 -12.41
CA GLY A 147 12.15 -4.77 -12.08
C GLY A 147 11.56 -5.12 -10.72
N VAL A 148 11.29 -4.10 -9.92
CA VAL A 148 10.49 -4.20 -8.69
C VAL A 148 9.21 -3.41 -8.93
N HIS A 149 8.06 -4.06 -8.71
CA HIS A 149 6.73 -3.54 -9.02
C HIS A 149 5.91 -3.50 -7.74
N ILE A 150 5.57 -2.30 -7.27
CA ILE A 150 4.80 -2.09 -6.04
C ILE A 150 3.37 -1.70 -6.41
N ALA A 151 2.36 -2.25 -5.73
CA ALA A 151 0.96 -1.86 -5.91
C ALA A 151 0.79 -0.32 -5.82
N ASP A 152 0.14 0.30 -6.82
CA ASP A 152 -0.03 1.76 -6.86
C ASP A 152 -1.22 2.22 -6.02
N VAL A 153 -1.16 1.99 -4.70
CA VAL A 153 -2.22 2.40 -3.74
C VAL A 153 -2.50 3.90 -3.82
N SER A 154 -1.46 4.71 -4.10
CA SER A 154 -1.56 6.17 -4.23
C SER A 154 -2.42 6.65 -5.39
N HIS A 155 -2.69 5.79 -6.38
CA HIS A 155 -3.61 6.11 -7.46
C HIS A 155 -5.07 6.09 -7.01
N PHE A 156 -5.40 5.20 -6.08
CA PHE A 156 -6.77 4.98 -5.62
C PHE A 156 -7.14 5.89 -4.45
N LEU A 157 -6.18 6.19 -3.57
CA LEU A 157 -6.39 7.05 -2.40
C LEU A 157 -6.00 8.49 -2.72
N SER A 158 -7.02 9.35 -2.79
CA SER A 158 -6.79 10.80 -2.85
C SER A 158 -6.45 11.34 -1.46
N PRO A 159 -5.50 12.28 -1.33
CA PRO A 159 -5.21 12.90 -0.05
C PRO A 159 -6.46 13.52 0.58
N LEU A 160 -6.59 13.37 1.90
CA LEU A 160 -7.68 13.93 2.71
C LEU A 160 -9.07 13.32 2.41
N CYS A 161 -9.17 12.20 1.71
CA CYS A 161 -10.42 11.43 1.66
C CYS A 161 -10.64 10.67 2.97
N LYS A 162 -11.85 10.16 3.20
CA LYS A 162 -12.18 9.49 4.48
C LYS A 162 -11.32 8.26 4.72
N THR A 163 -11.06 7.51 3.66
CA THR A 163 -10.22 6.33 3.68
C THR A 163 -8.75 6.69 3.96
N ASP A 164 -8.25 7.83 3.45
CA ASP A 164 -6.91 8.35 3.77
C ASP A 164 -6.81 8.81 5.23
N GLU A 165 -7.83 9.50 5.75
CA GLU A 165 -7.86 9.91 7.16
C GLU A 165 -7.83 8.72 8.12
N GLU A 166 -8.60 7.67 7.82
CA GLU A 166 -8.61 6.41 8.58
C GLU A 166 -7.27 5.67 8.44
N ALA A 167 -6.70 5.60 7.23
CA ALA A 167 -5.38 5.00 7.00
C ALA A 167 -4.29 5.74 7.79
N ARG A 168 -4.37 7.06 7.86
CA ARG A 168 -3.48 7.92 8.65
C ARG A 168 -3.65 7.67 10.16
N GLU A 169 -4.87 7.50 10.64
CA GLU A 169 -5.14 7.17 12.05
C GLU A 169 -4.59 5.78 12.42
N ARG A 170 -4.83 4.77 11.57
CA ARG A 170 -4.33 3.40 11.80
C ARG A 170 -2.83 3.27 11.58
N CYS A 171 -2.24 4.05 10.68
CA CYS A 171 -0.82 4.11 10.29
C CYS A 171 -0.22 2.83 9.68
N THR A 172 -0.57 1.66 10.19
CA THR A 172 -0.05 0.35 9.76
C THR A 172 -1.05 -0.76 10.02
N THR A 173 -0.91 -1.88 9.31
CA THR A 173 -1.64 -3.12 9.59
C THR A 173 -1.00 -3.81 10.80
N VAL A 174 -1.82 -4.24 11.76
CA VAL A 174 -1.34 -4.96 12.94
C VAL A 174 -1.50 -6.47 12.72
N TYR A 175 -0.37 -7.16 12.64
CA TYR A 175 -0.31 -8.62 12.50
C TYR A 175 -0.17 -9.28 13.86
N LEU A 176 -1.20 -9.99 14.30
CA LEU A 176 -1.12 -10.92 15.41
C LEU A 176 -1.04 -12.35 14.88
N THR A 177 -0.68 -13.29 15.74
CA THR A 177 -0.50 -14.70 15.36
C THR A 177 -1.73 -15.33 14.70
N HIS A 178 -2.93 -14.89 15.08
CA HIS A 178 -4.19 -15.50 14.67
C HIS A 178 -5.18 -14.53 14.01
N VAL A 179 -4.87 -13.23 13.99
CA VAL A 179 -5.74 -12.20 13.42
C VAL A 179 -4.90 -11.06 12.84
N VAL A 180 -5.43 -10.43 11.79
CA VAL A 180 -4.83 -9.26 11.16
C VAL A 180 -5.84 -8.13 11.23
N PHE A 181 -5.40 -6.97 11.73
CA PHE A 181 -6.18 -5.73 11.74
C PHE A 181 -5.69 -4.82 10.62
N PRO A 182 -6.39 -4.79 9.47
CA PRO A 182 -5.91 -4.09 8.29
C PRO A 182 -5.98 -2.57 8.47
N MET A 183 -4.99 -1.90 7.89
CA MET A 183 -4.96 -0.43 7.76
C MET A 183 -6.09 0.06 6.85
N LEU A 184 -6.20 -0.50 5.64
CA LEU A 184 -7.25 -0.14 4.68
C LEU A 184 -8.42 -1.12 4.74
N PRO A 185 -9.61 -0.73 4.23
CA PRO A 185 -10.70 -1.66 4.00
C PRO A 185 -10.28 -2.86 3.15
N ARG A 186 -10.83 -4.04 3.46
CA ARG A 186 -10.47 -5.30 2.77
C ARG A 186 -10.70 -5.25 1.27
N ALA A 187 -11.71 -4.51 0.79
CA ALA A 187 -11.95 -4.37 -0.64
C ALA A 187 -10.75 -3.74 -1.39
N LEU A 188 -10.04 -2.80 -0.75
CA LEU A 188 -8.83 -2.19 -1.32
C LEU A 188 -7.60 -3.09 -1.16
N CYS A 189 -7.35 -3.61 0.05
CA CYS A 189 -6.21 -4.48 0.34
C CYS A 189 -6.29 -5.81 -0.42
N ASP A 190 -7.32 -6.61 -0.15
CA ASP A 190 -7.39 -8.01 -0.56
C ASP A 190 -7.74 -8.15 -2.05
N SER A 191 -8.36 -7.14 -2.69
CA SER A 191 -8.81 -7.23 -4.08
C SER A 191 -8.10 -6.23 -4.99
N LEU A 192 -8.32 -4.92 -4.81
CA LEU A 192 -7.92 -3.92 -5.79
C LEU A 192 -6.38 -3.80 -5.90
N CYS A 193 -5.69 -3.66 -4.77
CA CYS A 193 -4.26 -3.39 -4.72
C CYS A 193 -3.39 -4.67 -4.72
N SER A 194 -3.89 -5.77 -4.16
CA SER A 194 -3.13 -7.02 -4.10
C SER A 194 -2.82 -7.59 -5.48
N LEU A 195 -1.55 -7.95 -5.69
CA LEU A 195 -0.97 -8.38 -6.96
C LEU A 195 -1.26 -9.84 -7.31
N HIS A 196 -2.56 -10.19 -7.34
CA HIS A 196 -3.04 -11.54 -7.60
C HIS A 196 -2.64 -12.08 -8.98
N LEU A 197 -2.45 -13.40 -9.03
CA LEU A 197 -2.19 -14.16 -10.24
C LEU A 197 -3.25 -13.92 -11.32
N GLY A 198 -2.83 -13.69 -12.57
CA GLY A 198 -3.71 -13.63 -13.73
C GLY A 198 -4.66 -12.42 -13.77
N SER A 199 -4.47 -11.46 -12.86
CA SER A 199 -5.21 -10.21 -12.84
C SER A 199 -4.27 -9.05 -13.19
N PRO A 200 -4.59 -8.26 -14.24
CA PRO A 200 -3.87 -7.02 -14.51
C PRO A 200 -3.98 -6.02 -13.35
N LYS A 201 -2.84 -5.47 -12.90
CA LYS A 201 -2.74 -4.56 -11.75
C LYS A 201 -1.91 -3.32 -12.07
N LEU A 202 -2.35 -2.19 -11.52
CA LEU A 202 -1.65 -0.92 -11.61
C LEU A 202 -0.51 -0.90 -10.57
N THR A 203 0.71 -0.64 -11.02
CA THR A 203 1.89 -0.61 -10.14
C THR A 203 2.73 0.64 -10.36
N PHE A 204 3.53 0.96 -9.35
CA PHE A 204 4.66 1.87 -9.44
C PHE A 204 5.92 1.03 -9.49
N SER A 205 6.67 1.13 -10.58
CA SER A 205 7.78 0.24 -10.90
C SER A 205 9.11 0.96 -10.86
N VAL A 206 10.15 0.23 -10.46
CA VAL A 206 11.55 0.62 -10.65
C VAL A 206 12.27 -0.44 -11.46
N ASN A 207 12.88 -0.04 -12.57
CA ASN A 207 13.78 -0.90 -13.34
C ASN A 207 15.21 -0.39 -13.27
N PHE A 208 16.15 -1.30 -13.11
CA PHE A 208 17.58 -1.00 -13.12
C PHE A 208 18.36 -2.18 -13.68
N ARG A 209 19.59 -1.92 -14.11
CA ARG A 209 20.47 -2.95 -14.66
C ARG A 209 21.67 -3.16 -13.78
N VAL A 210 22.05 -4.42 -13.64
CA VAL A 210 23.23 -4.83 -12.88
C VAL A 210 24.08 -5.77 -13.70
N HIS A 211 25.37 -5.80 -13.39
CA HIS A 211 26.27 -6.85 -13.85
C HIS A 211 26.06 -8.13 -13.04
N GLU A 212 26.62 -9.25 -13.50
CA GLU A 212 26.50 -10.55 -12.78
C GLU A 212 27.07 -10.51 -11.37
N ASP A 213 28.04 -9.62 -11.12
CA ASP A 213 28.61 -9.39 -9.80
C ASP A 213 27.68 -8.57 -8.87
N GLY A 214 26.50 -8.15 -9.33
CA GLY A 214 25.55 -7.32 -8.60
C GLY A 214 25.89 -5.83 -8.56
N SER A 215 26.92 -5.35 -9.29
CA SER A 215 27.18 -3.92 -9.41
C SER A 215 26.20 -3.25 -10.38
N LEU A 216 25.75 -2.04 -10.05
CA LEU A 216 24.85 -1.26 -10.90
C LEU A 216 25.57 -0.84 -12.19
N VAL A 217 24.91 -1.04 -13.33
CA VAL A 217 25.38 -0.55 -14.63
C VAL A 217 25.25 0.98 -14.64
N LYS A 218 26.37 1.69 -14.51
CA LYS A 218 26.39 3.16 -14.40
C LYS A 218 25.75 3.89 -15.57
N ALA A 219 25.81 3.30 -16.77
CA ALA A 219 25.18 3.85 -17.97
C ALA A 219 23.65 3.74 -17.96
N TRP A 220 23.08 2.93 -17.07
CA TRP A 220 21.64 2.69 -16.97
C TRP A 220 21.15 2.92 -15.53
N PRO A 221 20.89 4.18 -15.15
CA PRO A 221 20.40 4.49 -13.80
C PRO A 221 19.00 3.91 -13.57
N PRO A 222 18.59 3.73 -12.29
CA PRO A 222 17.23 3.29 -11.96
C PRO A 222 16.17 4.22 -12.54
N ARG A 223 15.15 3.62 -13.15
CA ARG A 223 14.03 4.32 -13.78
C ARG A 223 12.76 4.04 -13.02
N PHE A 224 12.04 5.11 -12.68
CA PHE A 224 10.79 5.05 -11.92
C PHE A 224 9.65 5.46 -12.83
N TYR A 225 8.60 4.64 -12.91
CA TYR A 225 7.48 4.86 -13.80
C TYR A 225 6.21 4.16 -13.30
N LYS A 226 5.05 4.65 -13.73
CA LYS A 226 3.78 3.96 -13.50
C LYS A 226 3.58 2.91 -14.57
N SER A 227 3.26 1.69 -14.17
CA SER A 227 3.10 0.56 -15.07
C SER A 227 1.80 -0.19 -14.80
N VAL A 228 1.44 -1.04 -15.76
CA VAL A 228 0.45 -2.10 -15.59
C VAL A 228 1.17 -3.43 -15.80
N MET A 229 0.96 -4.36 -14.88
CA MET A 229 1.58 -5.68 -14.92
C MET A 229 0.54 -6.76 -14.65
N GLU A 230 0.89 -8.00 -14.94
CA GLU A 230 0.10 -9.16 -14.60
C GLU A 230 1.05 -10.20 -14.02
N SER A 231 0.77 -10.66 -12.80
CA SER A 231 1.59 -11.68 -12.16
C SER A 231 1.40 -13.01 -12.90
N CYS A 232 2.51 -13.63 -13.30
CA CYS A 232 2.51 -14.92 -13.98
C CYS A 232 2.49 -16.10 -13.01
N CYS A 233 2.88 -15.88 -11.75
CA CYS A 233 2.99 -16.91 -10.73
C CYS A 233 3.01 -16.28 -9.33
N ARG A 234 2.40 -16.97 -8.35
CA ARG A 234 2.51 -16.64 -6.93
C ARG A 234 3.28 -17.75 -6.22
N PHE A 235 4.41 -17.40 -5.61
CA PHE A 235 5.21 -18.34 -4.84
C PHE A 235 5.07 -18.11 -3.33
N ASN A 236 5.32 -19.17 -2.56
CA ASN A 236 5.74 -19.04 -1.17
C ASN A 236 7.22 -19.32 -0.96
N TYR A 237 7.76 -18.92 0.20
CA TYR A 237 9.18 -19.07 0.50
C TYR A 237 9.63 -20.53 0.54
N GLU A 238 8.79 -21.44 1.04
CA GLU A 238 9.11 -22.87 1.09
C GLU A 238 9.28 -23.47 -0.31
N GLN A 239 8.40 -23.11 -1.24
CA GLN A 239 8.49 -23.49 -2.65
C GLN A 239 9.75 -22.92 -3.32
N VAL A 240 10.03 -21.63 -3.10
CA VAL A 240 11.21 -20.97 -3.67
C VAL A 240 12.50 -21.60 -3.15
N GLN A 241 12.57 -21.93 -1.86
CA GLN A 241 13.72 -22.57 -1.26
C GLN A 241 14.04 -23.91 -1.94
N VAL A 242 13.02 -24.76 -2.14
CA VAL A 242 13.18 -26.04 -2.83
C VAL A 242 13.76 -25.86 -4.25
N LEU A 243 13.32 -24.83 -4.97
CA LEU A 243 13.74 -24.57 -6.35
C LEU A 243 15.17 -24.03 -6.44
N ILE A 244 15.57 -23.18 -5.48
CA ILE A 244 16.92 -22.63 -5.36
C ILE A 244 17.92 -23.73 -4.95
N ASP A 245 17.52 -24.66 -4.08
CA ASP A 245 18.35 -25.80 -3.65
C ASP A 245 18.55 -26.86 -4.76
N GLY A 246 18.05 -26.61 -5.97
CA GLY A 246 18.20 -27.48 -7.13
C GLY A 246 17.12 -28.56 -7.23
N GLY A 247 16.15 -28.59 -6.32
CA GLY A 247 14.96 -29.42 -6.41
C GLY A 247 13.98 -28.95 -7.49
N ASP A 248 12.91 -29.71 -7.68
CA ASP A 248 11.74 -29.33 -8.46
C ASP A 248 10.48 -29.71 -7.68
N LEU A 249 9.39 -28.99 -7.93
CA LEU A 249 8.10 -29.27 -7.31
C LEU A 249 7.34 -30.32 -8.13
N PRO A 250 6.71 -31.33 -7.49
CA PRO A 250 5.77 -32.22 -8.15
C PRO A 250 4.71 -31.44 -8.94
N PRO A 251 4.30 -31.89 -10.15
CA PRO A 251 3.36 -31.16 -11.00
C PRO A 251 2.09 -30.67 -10.29
N ASP A 252 1.53 -31.48 -9.40
CA ASP A 252 0.31 -31.17 -8.65
C ASP A 252 0.49 -30.11 -7.55
N SER A 253 1.74 -29.86 -7.15
CA SER A 253 2.11 -28.89 -6.11
C SER A 253 2.73 -27.60 -6.66
N ARG A 254 2.91 -27.52 -7.98
CA ARG A 254 3.41 -26.32 -8.64
C ARG A 254 2.36 -25.21 -8.53
N PRO A 255 2.77 -23.96 -8.28
CA PRO A 255 1.87 -22.84 -8.41
C PRO A 255 1.27 -22.76 -9.81
N THR A 256 0.02 -22.28 -9.88
CA THR A 256 -0.65 -22.02 -11.15
C THR A 256 0.11 -20.95 -11.93
N LEU A 257 0.40 -21.24 -13.20
CA LEU A 257 0.95 -20.26 -14.14
C LEU A 257 -0.18 -19.51 -14.85
N ALA A 258 0.00 -18.21 -15.05
CA ALA A 258 -0.92 -17.43 -15.86
C ALA A 258 -0.97 -17.96 -17.30
N SER A 259 -2.16 -17.92 -17.90
CA SER A 259 -2.30 -18.24 -19.32
C SER A 259 -1.60 -17.19 -20.18
N PRO A 260 -1.17 -17.52 -21.41
CA PRO A 260 -0.57 -16.54 -22.31
C PRO A 260 -1.51 -15.34 -22.50
N TRP A 261 -0.98 -14.13 -22.29
CA TRP A 261 -1.75 -12.91 -22.48
C TRP A 261 -2.22 -12.78 -23.94
N SER A 262 -3.53 -12.74 -24.15
CA SER A 262 -4.13 -12.41 -25.44
C SER A 262 -4.59 -10.96 -25.42
N SER A 263 -3.89 -10.08 -26.13
CA SER A 263 -4.34 -8.69 -26.30
C SER A 263 -5.75 -8.68 -26.92
N PRO A 264 -6.69 -7.85 -26.43
CA PRO A 264 -7.98 -7.69 -27.09
C PRO A 264 -7.74 -7.16 -28.51
N SER A 265 -8.01 -8.01 -29.50
CA SER A 265 -7.87 -7.66 -30.90
C SER A 265 -8.94 -6.64 -31.24
N VAL A 266 -8.56 -5.36 -31.39
CA VAL A 266 -9.44 -4.38 -32.03
C VAL A 266 -9.47 -4.73 -33.51
N THR A 267 -10.42 -5.56 -33.91
CA THR A 267 -10.72 -5.79 -35.33
C THR A 267 -11.32 -4.51 -35.86
N LEU A 268 -10.50 -3.63 -36.48
CA LEU A 268 -11.01 -2.58 -37.35
C LEU A 268 -11.69 -3.27 -38.54
N GLY A 269 -12.99 -3.50 -38.42
CA GLY A 269 -13.82 -3.98 -39.50
C GLY A 269 -13.81 -2.94 -40.61
N THR A 270 -13.05 -3.18 -41.66
CA THR A 270 -13.24 -2.55 -42.97
C THR A 270 -14.57 -3.03 -43.52
N CYS A 271 -15.66 -2.34 -43.17
CA CYS A 271 -16.94 -2.55 -43.83
C CYS A 271 -16.90 -1.82 -45.18
N GLY A 272 -16.46 -2.55 -46.21
CA GLY A 272 -16.69 -2.17 -47.59
C GLY A 272 -18.13 -2.47 -47.96
N CYS A 273 -18.97 -1.44 -48.05
CA CYS A 273 -20.25 -1.50 -48.76
C CYS A 273 -20.52 -0.15 -49.43
N PHE A 274 -20.29 -0.14 -50.74
CA PHE A 274 -20.75 0.85 -51.70
C PHE A 274 -22.27 0.68 -51.88
N VAL A 275 -23.09 1.68 -51.52
CA VAL A 275 -24.39 1.94 -52.18
C VAL A 275 -24.62 3.44 -52.20
N ALA A 276 -24.71 3.99 -53.41
CA ALA A 276 -25.21 5.32 -53.68
C ALA A 276 -26.73 5.26 -53.94
N LEU A 277 -27.51 6.17 -53.36
CA LEU A 277 -28.52 7.02 -54.02
C LEU A 277 -29.31 7.87 -52.99
N SER A 278 -29.19 9.19 -53.21
CA SER A 278 -29.81 10.46 -52.79
C SER A 278 -31.33 10.51 -52.44
N PRO A 279 -31.94 11.71 -52.20
CA PRO A 279 -31.89 12.50 -50.96
C PRO A 279 -33.31 12.95 -50.47
N THR A 280 -33.51 13.19 -49.17
CA THR A 280 -34.58 14.10 -48.71
C THR A 280 -34.20 14.84 -47.43
N SER A 281 -34.46 16.14 -47.47
CA SER A 281 -34.30 17.22 -46.50
C SER A 281 -34.85 16.98 -45.08
N ALA A 282 -34.17 17.49 -44.03
CA ALA A 282 -34.50 18.78 -43.38
C ALA A 282 -33.78 19.00 -42.03
N SER A 283 -33.27 20.23 -41.87
CA SER A 283 -33.13 21.07 -40.66
C SER A 283 -32.24 20.67 -39.46
N SER A 284 -31.09 21.36 -39.39
CA SER A 284 -30.56 22.17 -38.27
C SER A 284 -30.55 21.64 -36.82
N SER A 285 -29.36 21.52 -36.24
CA SER A 285 -28.80 22.55 -35.33
C SER A 285 -27.44 22.11 -34.76
N SER A 286 -26.50 23.04 -34.81
CA SER A 286 -25.12 22.91 -34.32
C SER A 286 -25.02 23.32 -32.85
N SER A 287 -24.36 22.52 -32.01
CA SER A 287 -23.67 23.03 -30.83
C SER A 287 -22.51 22.11 -30.44
N GLY A 288 -21.34 22.73 -30.24
CA GLY A 288 -20.08 22.07 -29.97
C GLY A 288 -19.99 21.46 -28.57
N VAL A 289 -19.28 20.34 -28.48
CA VAL A 289 -18.98 19.65 -27.22
C VAL A 289 -17.68 20.21 -26.66
N SER A 290 -17.81 20.94 -25.54
CA SER A 290 -16.69 21.36 -24.69
C SER A 290 -16.51 20.34 -23.57
N SER A 291 -15.26 19.95 -23.33
CA SER A 291 -14.80 19.05 -22.27
C SER A 291 -15.16 19.59 -20.89
N ARG A 292 -15.82 18.76 -20.06
CA ARG A 292 -16.08 19.06 -18.65
C ARG A 292 -15.07 18.34 -17.76
N SER A 293 -14.45 19.11 -16.88
CA SER A 293 -13.72 18.61 -15.71
C SER A 293 -14.68 17.96 -14.73
N VAL A 294 -14.24 16.87 -14.10
CA VAL A 294 -15.04 16.12 -13.13
C VAL A 294 -14.55 16.47 -11.73
N VAL A 295 -15.30 17.35 -11.06
CA VAL A 295 -15.33 17.48 -9.60
C VAL A 295 -16.81 17.62 -9.23
N PRO A 296 -17.39 16.73 -8.41
CA PRO A 296 -18.75 16.96 -7.94
C PRO A 296 -18.73 18.05 -6.87
N ALA A 297 -19.40 19.15 -7.17
CA ALA A 297 -19.75 20.19 -6.21
C ALA A 297 -21.02 19.76 -5.45
N SER A 298 -20.83 19.17 -4.26
CA SER A 298 -21.89 19.10 -3.26
C SER A 298 -21.28 18.96 -1.87
N CYS A 299 -21.12 20.08 -1.17
CA CYS A 299 -21.33 20.21 0.28
C CYS A 299 -20.97 21.64 0.71
N ALA A 300 -21.91 22.56 0.46
CA ALA A 300 -21.96 23.83 1.15
C ALA A 300 -23.33 23.90 1.85
N ARG A 301 -23.39 23.58 3.15
CA ARG A 301 -24.27 24.26 4.12
C ARG A 301 -24.07 23.80 5.57
N GLU A 302 -23.81 24.83 6.38
CA GLU A 302 -24.27 25.14 7.74
C GLU A 302 -24.38 24.06 8.82
N MET A 303 -23.64 24.37 9.88
CA MET A 303 -23.57 23.75 11.21
C MET A 303 -24.90 23.88 11.96
N THR A 304 -25.32 22.85 12.70
CA THR A 304 -25.96 22.97 14.04
C THR A 304 -26.08 21.61 14.77
N GLY A 305 -25.32 21.48 15.88
CA GLY A 305 -25.61 20.66 17.08
C GLY A 305 -25.33 19.13 17.06
N PRO A 306 -25.27 18.43 18.22
CA PRO A 306 -24.85 18.84 19.57
C PRO A 306 -23.59 18.10 20.06
N SER A 307 -23.07 18.60 21.18
CA SER A 307 -21.85 18.23 21.93
C SER A 307 -21.92 16.86 22.61
N PHE A 308 -20.84 16.07 22.57
CA PHE A 308 -20.30 15.31 23.72
C PHE A 308 -18.77 15.07 23.54
N PRO A 309 -17.99 15.03 24.64
CA PRO A 309 -16.57 15.35 24.64
C PRO A 309 -15.69 14.09 24.59
N PHE A 310 -14.56 14.16 23.90
CA PHE A 310 -13.21 13.85 24.41
C PHE A 310 -12.22 13.94 23.24
N ALA A 311 -11.45 15.03 23.22
CA ALA A 311 -10.22 15.14 22.44
C ALA A 311 -9.14 15.66 23.42
N PRO A 312 -7.98 15.00 23.53
CA PRO A 312 -6.90 15.50 24.38
C PRO A 312 -6.24 16.72 23.71
N ARG A 313 -6.32 17.86 24.41
CA ARG A 313 -5.61 19.09 24.04
C ARG A 313 -4.10 18.87 24.18
N ALA A 314 -3.38 18.95 23.07
CA ALA A 314 -1.95 19.25 23.08
C ALA A 314 -1.76 20.77 23.29
N ASN A 315 -0.97 21.13 24.31
CA ASN A 315 -0.56 22.50 24.58
C ASN A 315 0.26 23.05 23.39
N VAL A 316 -0.26 24.08 22.74
CA VAL A 316 0.52 24.99 21.90
C VAL A 316 0.76 26.24 22.73
N GLU A 317 1.97 26.42 23.23
CA GLU A 317 2.40 27.66 23.84
C GLU A 317 2.44 28.78 22.79
N ALA A 318 1.72 29.84 23.08
CA ALA A 318 1.65 31.05 22.28
C ALA A 318 2.94 31.86 22.42
N VAL A 319 3.57 32.18 21.30
CA VAL A 319 4.53 33.29 21.19
C VAL A 319 3.94 34.31 20.21
N GLN A 320 3.34 35.37 20.75
CA GLN A 320 3.12 36.62 20.04
C GLN A 320 3.67 37.76 20.90
N SER A 321 4.75 38.37 20.41
CA SER A 321 5.26 39.67 20.87
C SER A 321 5.84 40.37 19.66
N CYS A 322 5.15 41.39 19.17
CA CYS A 322 5.69 42.40 18.28
C CYS A 322 4.99 43.73 18.57
N CYS A 323 5.57 44.52 19.47
CA CYS A 323 5.60 45.98 19.35
C CYS A 323 7.05 46.31 18.89
N GLY A 324 7.27 46.99 17.76
CA GLY A 324 7.03 48.42 17.61
C GLY A 324 8.29 49.18 18.01
N SER A 325 9.22 49.41 17.07
CA SER A 325 10.16 50.55 17.06
C SER A 325 11.08 50.56 15.82
N CYS A 326 11.09 51.72 15.15
CA CYS A 326 12.14 52.29 14.28
C CYS A 326 12.31 51.66 12.87
N ALA A 327 11.82 52.25 11.77
CA ALA A 327 12.07 53.57 11.16
C ALA A 327 13.50 53.74 10.62
N SER A 328 13.69 53.46 9.33
CA SER A 328 14.57 54.26 8.47
C SER A 328 14.11 54.22 7.00
N CYS A 329 13.86 55.44 6.51
CA CYS A 329 14.01 55.89 5.12
C CYS A 329 12.94 55.52 4.07
N CYS A 330 11.93 56.39 4.01
CA CYS A 330 11.21 56.76 2.80
C CYS A 330 12.14 57.11 1.62
N ALA A 331 11.85 56.56 0.45
CA ALA A 331 11.98 57.28 -0.82
C ALA A 331 10.89 56.80 -1.78
N CYS A 332 10.04 57.73 -2.15
CA CYS A 332 8.85 57.56 -2.96
C CYS A 332 9.19 57.52 -4.46
N GLY A 333 8.44 56.72 -5.22
CA GLY A 333 7.90 57.17 -6.51
C GLY A 333 8.39 56.46 -7.78
N ARG A 334 7.39 56.17 -8.64
CA ARG A 334 7.40 55.59 -10.00
C ARG A 334 7.48 54.05 -10.00
N GLY A 335 6.45 53.29 -10.34
CA GLY A 335 5.27 53.55 -11.17
C GLY A 335 5.50 52.94 -12.55
N GLU A 336 5.25 51.64 -12.71
CA GLU A 336 4.91 51.02 -13.99
C GLU A 336 4.21 49.67 -13.73
N ARG A 337 3.09 49.48 -14.43
CA ARG A 337 2.19 48.34 -14.32
C ARG A 337 2.86 47.11 -14.93
N GLN A 338 2.88 45.98 -14.22
CA GLN A 338 3.01 44.66 -14.83
C GLN A 338 1.92 43.73 -14.30
N GLU A 339 1.38 42.98 -15.24
CA GLU A 339 0.19 42.15 -15.17
C GLU A 339 0.31 41.05 -14.11
N LEU A 340 -0.81 40.79 -13.44
CA LEU A 340 -0.98 39.68 -12.52
C LEU A 340 -0.99 38.35 -13.31
N GLY A 341 0.18 37.72 -13.40
CA GLY A 341 0.33 36.33 -13.83
C GLY A 341 -0.18 35.38 -12.74
N GLY A 342 -1.21 34.59 -13.08
CA GLY A 342 -1.87 33.65 -12.20
C GLY A 342 -0.95 32.56 -11.65
N VAL A 343 -1.22 32.16 -10.42
CA VAL A 343 -0.58 31.03 -9.72
C VAL A 343 -1.00 29.72 -10.42
N ALA A 344 -0.18 29.26 -11.35
CA ALA A 344 -0.26 27.92 -11.91
C ALA A 344 0.82 27.02 -11.26
N ARG A 345 0.32 26.02 -10.51
CA ARG A 345 0.72 24.61 -10.58
C ARG A 345 2.12 24.21 -10.05
N ARG A 346 2.15 23.78 -8.79
CA ARG A 346 3.14 22.79 -8.29
C ARG A 346 2.73 21.33 -8.61
N SER A 347 1.43 21.06 -8.75
CA SER A 347 0.89 19.72 -9.08
C SER A 347 1.23 19.31 -10.51
N ASP A 348 0.93 20.13 -11.51
CA ASP A 348 1.16 19.77 -12.92
C ASP A 348 2.64 19.67 -13.31
N ARG A 349 3.54 20.26 -12.52
CA ARG A 349 4.98 20.14 -12.75
C ARG A 349 5.50 18.73 -12.39
N LEU A 350 4.82 18.02 -11.48
CA LEU A 350 5.08 16.62 -11.16
C LEU A 350 4.45 15.69 -12.21
N GLU A 351 3.22 15.97 -12.64
CA GLU A 351 2.54 15.19 -13.68
C GLU A 351 3.31 15.22 -15.02
N THR A 352 3.71 16.41 -15.49
CA THR A 352 4.51 16.56 -16.74
C THR A 352 5.92 15.96 -16.66
N ARG A 353 6.44 15.70 -15.45
CA ARG A 353 7.70 14.96 -15.27
C ARG A 353 7.46 13.45 -15.26
N GLY A 354 6.36 13.00 -14.65
CA GLY A 354 5.91 11.61 -14.69
C GLY A 354 5.58 11.13 -16.10
N GLU A 355 4.91 11.96 -16.90
CA GLU A 355 4.58 11.65 -18.30
C GLU A 355 5.83 11.46 -19.18
N ARG A 356 6.82 12.35 -19.05
CA ARG A 356 8.11 12.21 -19.75
C ARG A 356 8.88 10.95 -19.33
N ASN A 357 8.89 10.64 -18.03
CA ASN A 357 9.49 9.40 -17.53
C ASN A 357 8.77 8.15 -18.07
N ASN A 358 7.44 8.19 -18.20
CA ASN A 358 6.67 7.10 -18.78
C ASN A 358 6.95 6.93 -20.28
N GLU A 359 7.12 8.02 -21.02
CA GLU A 359 7.43 8.00 -22.46
C GLU A 359 8.85 7.46 -22.72
N GLU A 360 9.85 7.91 -21.95
CA GLU A 360 11.20 7.33 -21.98
C GLU A 360 11.20 5.86 -21.53
N ALA A 361 10.38 5.48 -20.56
CA ALA A 361 10.25 4.08 -20.13
C ALA A 361 9.61 3.22 -21.23
N ARG A 362 8.59 3.72 -21.95
CA ARG A 362 7.95 3.04 -23.09
C ARG A 362 8.93 2.78 -24.23
N GLU A 363 9.75 3.76 -24.60
CA GLU A 363 10.75 3.60 -25.65
C GLU A 363 11.82 2.57 -25.29
N ASN A 364 12.12 2.38 -24.01
CA ASN A 364 13.18 1.48 -23.54
C ASN A 364 12.70 0.09 -23.11
N VAL A 365 11.40 -0.09 -22.83
CA VAL A 365 10.72 -1.40 -22.95
C VAL A 365 10.61 -1.81 -24.43
N GLY A 366 10.70 -0.83 -25.34
CA GLY A 366 10.56 -0.95 -26.80
C GLY A 366 11.73 -1.55 -27.59
N ALA A 367 12.57 -2.41 -27.02
CA ALA A 367 13.27 -3.39 -27.85
C ALA A 367 12.37 -4.63 -27.95
N PRO A 368 11.82 -4.97 -29.13
CA PRO A 368 10.88 -6.09 -29.28
C PRO A 368 11.65 -7.41 -29.13
N GLY A 369 11.92 -7.81 -27.88
CA GLY A 369 12.12 -9.20 -27.53
C GLY A 369 10.80 -9.94 -27.77
N LYS A 370 10.88 -11.21 -28.16
CA LYS A 370 9.68 -12.06 -28.17
C LYS A 370 9.04 -12.00 -26.76
N PRO A 371 7.70 -12.03 -26.65
CA PRO A 371 7.06 -12.21 -25.35
C PRO A 371 7.71 -13.43 -24.68
N ASP A 372 8.22 -13.24 -23.47
CA ASP A 372 8.83 -14.32 -22.71
C ASP A 372 7.75 -15.39 -22.49
N GLU A 373 7.88 -16.54 -23.15
CA GLU A 373 6.93 -17.63 -23.01
C GLU A 373 6.87 -18.06 -21.55
N VAL A 374 5.68 -17.96 -20.95
CA VAL A 374 5.46 -18.36 -19.55
C VAL A 374 5.45 -19.88 -19.50
N SER A 375 6.61 -20.46 -19.20
CA SER A 375 6.78 -21.88 -18.92
C SER A 375 7.35 -22.09 -17.53
N TRP A 376 7.05 -23.23 -16.91
CA TRP A 376 7.55 -23.57 -15.58
C TRP A 376 9.08 -23.48 -15.51
N THR A 377 9.77 -24.05 -16.50
CA THR A 377 11.23 -24.03 -16.58
C THR A 377 11.78 -22.62 -16.64
N ALA A 378 11.17 -21.75 -17.43
CA ALA A 378 11.63 -20.38 -17.57
C ALA A 378 11.46 -19.60 -16.24
N VAL A 379 10.33 -19.74 -15.55
CA VAL A 379 10.11 -19.08 -14.25
C VAL A 379 11.10 -19.57 -13.20
N VAL A 380 11.42 -20.88 -13.19
CA VAL A 380 12.44 -21.44 -12.28
C VAL A 380 13.84 -20.90 -12.61
N ASP A 381 14.18 -20.75 -13.90
CA ASP A 381 15.45 -20.18 -14.32
C ASP A 381 15.60 -18.72 -13.89
N ASP A 382 14.52 -17.93 -13.99
CA ASP A 382 14.49 -16.55 -13.48
C ASP A 382 14.67 -16.51 -11.95
N LEU A 383 14.00 -17.39 -11.20
CA LEU A 383 14.17 -17.47 -9.75
C LEU A 383 15.62 -17.79 -9.35
N ARG A 384 16.26 -18.74 -10.04
CA ARG A 384 17.66 -19.09 -9.81
C ARG A 384 18.62 -17.97 -10.18
N LEU A 385 18.33 -17.24 -11.26
CA LEU A 385 19.08 -16.06 -11.65
C LEU A 385 18.95 -14.95 -10.59
N LEU A 386 17.74 -14.72 -10.07
CA LEU A 386 17.49 -13.76 -8.99
C LEU A 386 18.25 -14.14 -7.72
N ASP A 387 18.21 -15.41 -7.30
CA ASP A 387 18.94 -15.88 -6.13
C ASP A 387 20.45 -15.66 -6.27
N ALA A 388 21.06 -16.17 -7.34
CA ALA A 388 22.49 -16.02 -7.59
C ALA A 388 22.95 -14.55 -7.55
N LEU A 389 22.13 -13.66 -8.12
CA LEU A 389 22.39 -12.22 -8.11
C LEU A 389 22.25 -11.61 -6.72
N THR A 390 21.20 -11.98 -5.97
CA THR A 390 20.99 -11.47 -4.61
C THR A 390 22.07 -11.94 -3.63
N VAL A 391 22.66 -13.12 -3.84
CA VAL A 391 23.82 -13.61 -3.09
C VAL A 391 25.02 -12.67 -3.27
N GLU A 392 25.34 -12.27 -4.51
CA GLU A 392 26.44 -11.34 -4.78
C GLU A 392 26.17 -9.93 -4.26
N ILE A 393 24.94 -9.43 -4.43
CA ILE A 393 24.51 -8.14 -3.85
C ILE A 393 24.65 -8.18 -2.32
N ARG A 394 24.26 -9.29 -1.67
CA ARG A 394 24.36 -9.46 -0.22
C ARG A 394 25.81 -9.53 0.25
N LYS A 395 26.70 -10.24 -0.46
CA LYS A 395 28.15 -10.27 -0.18
C LYS A 395 28.73 -8.86 -0.22
N LYS A 396 28.43 -8.10 -1.28
CA LYS A 396 28.85 -6.68 -1.40
C LYS A 396 28.29 -5.80 -0.29
N ARG A 397 27.02 -5.99 0.08
CA ARG A 397 26.36 -5.26 1.17
C ARG A 397 27.12 -5.44 2.50
N PHE A 398 27.55 -6.66 2.82
CA PHE A 398 28.36 -6.93 4.01
C PHE A 398 29.79 -6.39 3.90
N ALA A 399 30.42 -6.50 2.72
CA ALA A 399 31.72 -5.88 2.47
C ALA A 399 31.68 -4.35 2.65
N ASN A 400 30.54 -3.72 2.36
CA ASN A 400 30.29 -2.28 2.56
C ASN A 400 29.92 -1.91 4.02
N GLY A 401 30.07 -2.84 4.98
CA GLY A 401 29.90 -2.56 6.40
C GLY A 401 28.46 -2.73 6.93
N SER A 402 27.57 -3.39 6.18
CA SER A 402 26.24 -3.73 6.73
C SER A 402 26.35 -4.78 7.83
N LEU A 403 25.44 -4.73 8.79
CA LEU A 403 25.35 -5.68 9.90
C LEU A 403 24.06 -6.50 9.79
N LEU A 404 24.14 -7.80 10.02
CA LEU A 404 22.98 -8.67 10.22
C LEU A 404 22.86 -9.00 11.69
N LEU A 405 21.73 -8.63 12.28
CA LEU A 405 21.37 -8.99 13.65
C LEU A 405 20.25 -10.02 13.58
N HIS A 406 20.57 -11.27 13.90
CA HIS A 406 19.57 -12.33 13.96
C HIS A 406 18.60 -12.09 15.10
N LYS A 407 17.31 -12.20 14.80
CA LYS A 407 16.23 -12.17 15.78
C LYS A 407 15.49 -13.50 15.68
N ALA A 408 15.61 -14.31 16.72
CA ALA A 408 14.81 -15.52 16.90
C ALA A 408 13.32 -15.17 16.80
N THR A 409 12.64 -15.73 15.81
CA THR A 409 11.20 -15.51 15.58
C THR A 409 10.47 -16.84 15.71
N LEU A 410 9.39 -16.86 16.49
CA LEU A 410 8.55 -18.05 16.65
C LEU A 410 7.35 -17.96 15.72
N ARG A 411 7.11 -19.05 14.98
CA ARG A 411 5.89 -19.24 14.18
C ARG A 411 5.04 -20.35 14.79
N PHE A 412 3.73 -20.18 14.74
CA PHE A 412 2.77 -21.11 15.31
C PHE A 412 1.90 -21.72 14.21
N ALA A 413 1.69 -23.03 14.27
CA ALA A 413 0.62 -23.69 13.51
C ALA A 413 -0.66 -23.59 14.34
N LEU A 414 -1.76 -23.17 13.72
CA LEU A 414 -3.04 -22.97 14.39
C LEU A 414 -4.10 -23.94 13.87
N ASP A 415 -4.98 -24.42 14.76
CA ASP A 415 -6.19 -25.16 14.38
C ASP A 415 -7.29 -24.23 13.84
N ALA A 416 -8.41 -24.82 13.38
CA ALA A 416 -9.57 -24.06 12.89
C ALA A 416 -10.25 -23.15 13.94
N ARG A 417 -9.87 -23.27 15.22
CA ARG A 417 -10.32 -22.40 16.32
C ARG A 417 -9.23 -21.41 16.75
N SER A 418 -8.20 -21.23 15.93
CA SER A 418 -7.06 -20.33 16.18
C SER A 418 -6.23 -20.69 17.42
N ARG A 419 -6.23 -21.96 17.83
CA ARG A 419 -5.40 -22.44 18.95
C ARG A 419 -4.10 -23.05 18.42
N PRO A 420 -2.96 -22.79 19.09
CA PRO A 420 -1.68 -23.34 18.65
C PRO A 420 -1.67 -24.86 18.80
N THR A 421 -1.35 -25.56 17.70
CA THR A 421 -1.14 -27.01 17.65
C THR A 421 0.33 -27.37 17.63
N ASP A 422 1.15 -26.50 17.05
CA ASP A 422 2.60 -26.67 16.95
C ASP A 422 3.30 -25.31 16.86
N TRP A 423 4.62 -25.30 17.00
CA TRP A 423 5.45 -24.12 16.81
C TRP A 423 6.82 -24.49 16.23
N HIS A 424 7.44 -23.56 15.51
CA HIS A 424 8.82 -23.70 15.06
C HIS A 424 9.58 -22.39 15.21
N LEU A 425 10.90 -22.51 15.34
CA LEU A 425 11.83 -21.39 15.37
C LEU A 425 12.27 -21.09 13.94
N GLU A 426 12.11 -19.84 13.53
CA GLU A 426 12.70 -19.28 12.32
C GLU A 426 13.95 -18.48 12.76
N GLU A 427 15.13 -18.98 12.35
CA GLU A 427 16.46 -18.45 12.73
C GLU A 427 17.04 -17.44 11.72
#